data_AF-A0A7S3J707-F1
#
_entry.id   AF-A0A7S3J707-F1
#
_cell.length_a   1.000
_cell.length_b   1.000
_cell.length_c   1.000
_cell.angle_alpha   90.00
_cell.angle_beta   90.00
_cell.angle_gamma   90.00
#
_symmetry.space_group_name_H-M   'P 1'
#
loop_
_entity.id
_entity.type
_entity.pdbx_description
1 polymer ?
#
loop_
_entity_poly.entity_id
_entity_poly.type
_entity_poly.pdbx_seq_one_letter_code
_entity_poly.pdbx_strand_id
1 'polypeptide(L)'
;FAVYDEKKFLNMTLITGLYMAIQWTRIVFIFRVNSFIGPLLNIIYSMLIEILKFIVIYVLIMAIFCTCGRLFFTPINGFDSDSDTFLTLFSASLGSFDFTIFNSPQMTLSSEYGYYFLIVFLIVSNIVLLNFIIAILSNTYAQLKDVNKALYLNEVVKVRNIFEYDKYYMSIVALFIPLNYLFLPVVPFVIFLKS
;
A
#
# COMPACT_ATOMS: atom_id res chain seq x y z
N PHE A 1 -31.83 -21.99 -20.23
CA PHE A 1 -31.54 -20.64 -20.78
C PHE A 1 -31.47 -19.56 -19.70
N ALA A 2 -32.31 -19.56 -18.66
CA ALA A 2 -32.22 -18.59 -17.55
C ALA A 2 -30.93 -18.67 -16.70
N VAL A 3 -30.42 -19.87 -16.41
CA VAL A 3 -29.20 -20.07 -15.59
C VAL A 3 -27.90 -19.61 -16.29
N TYR A 4 -27.90 -19.57 -17.63
CA TYR A 4 -26.72 -19.13 -18.39
C TYR A 4 -26.60 -17.60 -18.43
N ASP A 5 -27.73 -16.89 -18.35
CA ASP A 5 -27.77 -15.43 -18.26
C ASP A 5 -27.32 -14.93 -16.89
N GLU A 6 -27.67 -15.66 -15.81
CA GLU A 6 -27.30 -15.28 -14.45
C GLU A 6 -25.79 -15.36 -14.18
N LYS A 7 -25.11 -16.42 -14.66
CA LYS A 7 -23.64 -16.52 -14.58
C LYS A 7 -22.93 -15.45 -15.42
N LYS A 8 -23.49 -15.10 -16.59
CA LYS A 8 -22.94 -14.05 -17.46
C LYS A 8 -23.14 -12.65 -16.86
N PHE A 9 -24.29 -12.43 -16.22
CA PHE A 9 -24.59 -11.22 -15.47
C PHE A 9 -23.68 -11.07 -14.24
N LEU A 10 -23.46 -12.15 -13.47
CA LEU A 10 -22.55 -12.17 -12.33
C LEU A 10 -21.09 -11.86 -12.73
N ASN A 11 -20.63 -12.42 -13.86
CA ASN A 11 -19.30 -12.12 -14.37
C ASN A 11 -19.19 -10.65 -14.85
N MET A 12 -20.24 -10.08 -15.45
CA MET A 12 -20.25 -8.66 -15.83
C MET A 12 -20.22 -7.72 -14.62
N THR A 13 -20.95 -8.02 -13.54
CA THR A 13 -20.93 -7.19 -12.32
C THR A 13 -19.59 -7.25 -11.59
N LEU A 14 -18.91 -8.40 -11.58
CA LEU A 14 -17.55 -8.52 -11.05
C LEU A 14 -16.55 -7.71 -11.86
N ILE A 15 -16.64 -7.74 -13.19
CA ILE A 15 -15.76 -6.97 -14.08
C ILE A 15 -15.99 -5.47 -13.92
N THR A 16 -17.24 -5.00 -13.85
CA THR A 16 -17.54 -3.57 -13.66
C THR A 16 -17.14 -3.10 -12.25
N GLY A 17 -17.30 -3.94 -11.22
CA GLY A 17 -16.81 -3.66 -9.87
C GLY A 17 -15.29 -3.51 -9.81
N LEU A 18 -14.54 -4.42 -10.45
CA LEU A 18 -13.09 -4.31 -10.58
C LEU A 18 -12.67 -3.04 -11.34
N TYR A 19 -13.39 -2.70 -12.42
CA TYR A 19 -13.14 -1.48 -13.17
C TYR A 19 -13.32 -0.23 -12.30
N MET A 20 -14.40 -0.15 -11.50
CA MET A 20 -14.61 0.97 -10.58
C MET A 20 -13.48 1.06 -9.54
N ALA A 21 -13.03 -0.07 -8.97
CA ALA A 21 -11.93 -0.10 -8.02
C ALA A 21 -10.60 0.42 -8.64
N ILE A 22 -10.32 0.04 -9.89
CA ILE A 22 -9.15 0.55 -10.63
C ILE A 22 -9.25 2.05 -10.85
N GLN A 23 -10.43 2.59 -11.14
CA GLN A 23 -10.61 4.04 -11.35
C GLN A 23 -10.30 4.85 -10.09
N TRP A 24 -10.62 4.34 -8.90
CA TRP A 24 -10.26 5.00 -7.63
C TRP A 24 -8.74 5.18 -7.45
N THR A 25 -7.91 4.30 -8.03
CA THR A 25 -6.45 4.47 -8.00
C THR A 25 -5.97 5.69 -8.79
N ARG A 26 -6.73 6.16 -9.80
CA ARG A 26 -6.38 7.35 -10.60
C ARG A 26 -6.45 8.65 -9.79
N ILE A 27 -7.26 8.68 -8.74
CA ILE A 27 -7.37 9.84 -7.85
C ILE A 27 -6.03 10.12 -7.16
N VAL A 28 -5.25 9.08 -6.82
CA VAL A 28 -3.90 9.21 -6.26
C VAL A 28 -2.94 9.92 -7.23
N PHE A 29 -3.08 9.67 -8.54
CA PHE A 29 -2.28 10.36 -9.56
C PHE A 29 -2.63 11.84 -9.69
N ILE A 30 -3.90 12.21 -9.54
CA ILE A 30 -4.33 13.62 -9.55
C ILE A 30 -3.76 14.35 -8.33
N PHE A 31 -3.75 13.70 -7.15
CA PHE A 31 -3.15 14.27 -5.95
C PHE A 31 -1.64 14.51 -6.05
N ARG A 32 -0.94 13.80 -6.94
CA ARG A 32 0.50 14.02 -7.21
C ARG A 32 0.78 15.40 -7.83
N VAL A 33 -0.19 16.00 -8.52
CA VAL A 33 -0.04 17.31 -9.17
C VAL A 33 -0.11 18.46 -8.16
N ASN A 34 -0.69 18.24 -6.99
CA ASN A 34 -0.78 19.27 -5.95
C ASN A 34 0.60 19.48 -5.31
N SER A 35 1.08 20.73 -5.28
CA SER A 35 2.38 21.12 -4.73
C SER A 35 2.57 20.77 -3.24
N PHE A 36 1.47 20.62 -2.49
CA PHE A 36 1.52 20.18 -1.09
C PHE A 36 1.53 18.66 -0.94
N ILE A 37 0.72 17.95 -1.73
CA ILE A 37 0.50 16.50 -1.58
C ILE A 37 1.51 15.66 -2.39
N GLY A 38 2.03 16.21 -3.48
CA GLY A 38 3.01 15.55 -4.36
C GLY A 38 4.29 15.10 -3.65
N PRO A 39 4.98 15.99 -2.89
CA PRO A 39 6.17 15.61 -2.13
C PRO A 39 5.88 14.54 -1.08
N LEU A 40 4.74 14.63 -0.39
CA LEU A 40 4.31 13.64 0.61
C LEU A 40 4.09 12.25 -0.03
N LEU A 41 3.43 12.20 -1.19
CA LEU A 41 3.22 10.95 -1.93
C LEU A 41 4.53 10.31 -2.37
N ASN A 42 5.56 11.11 -2.71
CA ASN A 42 6.87 10.58 -3.06
C ASN A 42 7.59 9.94 -1.86
N ILE A 43 7.43 10.52 -0.67
CA ILE A 43 7.92 9.93 0.59
C ILE A 43 7.19 8.61 0.86
N ILE A 44 5.86 8.60 0.75
CA ILE A 44 5.04 7.40 0.96
C ILE A 44 5.44 6.29 -0.02
N TYR A 45 5.62 6.61 -1.30
CA TYR A 45 6.06 5.64 -2.31
C TYR A 45 7.41 5.01 -1.96
N SER A 46 8.36 5.82 -1.51
CA SER A 46 9.67 5.32 -1.10
C SER A 46 9.59 4.44 0.15
N MET A 47 8.76 4.81 1.14
CA MET A 47 8.49 3.98 2.32
C MET A 47 7.81 2.65 1.95
N LEU A 48 6.90 2.64 0.97
CA LEU A 48 6.27 1.40 0.48
C LEU A 48 7.27 0.40 -0.10
N ILE A 49 8.28 0.88 -0.83
CA ILE A 49 9.35 0.02 -1.36
C ILE A 49 10.13 -0.65 -0.23
N GLU A 50 10.34 0.04 0.88
CA GLU A 50 11.01 -0.53 2.04
C GLU A 50 10.14 -1.54 2.79
N ILE A 51 8.83 -1.27 2.93
CA ILE A 51 7.87 -2.25 3.44
C ILE A 51 7.93 -3.53 2.61
N LEU A 52 7.95 -3.42 1.28
CA LEU A 52 8.02 -4.58 0.39
C LEU A 52 9.29 -5.43 0.62
N LYS A 53 10.44 -4.78 0.84
CA LYS A 53 11.68 -5.49 1.21
C LYS A 53 11.55 -6.18 2.56
N PHE A 54 10.90 -5.54 3.54
CA PHE A 54 10.66 -6.13 4.85
C PHE A 54 9.69 -7.31 4.81
N ILE A 55 8.65 -7.24 3.96
CA ILE A 55 7.69 -8.34 3.78
C ILE A 55 8.38 -9.64 3.36
N VAL A 56 9.48 -9.57 2.60
CA VAL A 56 10.27 -10.77 2.25
C VAL A 56 10.80 -11.46 3.51
N ILE A 57 11.32 -10.69 4.47
CA ILE A 57 11.83 -11.23 5.75
C ILE A 57 10.68 -11.82 6.56
N TYR A 58 9.53 -11.14 6.61
CA TYR A 58 8.33 -11.63 7.26
C TYR A 58 7.86 -12.97 6.68
N VAL A 59 7.79 -13.10 5.36
CA VAL A 59 7.39 -14.34 4.67
C VAL A 59 8.36 -15.49 4.97
N LEU A 60 9.67 -15.22 5.06
CA LEU A 60 10.65 -16.25 5.44
C LEU A 60 10.43 -16.76 6.87
N ILE A 61 10.21 -15.87 7.83
CA ILE A 61 9.92 -16.25 9.22
C ILE A 61 8.61 -17.04 9.27
N MET A 62 7.56 -16.55 8.58
CA MET A 62 6.28 -17.25 8.47
C MET A 62 6.43 -18.66 7.90
N ALA A 63 7.26 -18.86 6.87
CA ALA A 63 7.48 -20.18 6.28
C ALA A 63 8.15 -21.16 7.26
N ILE A 64 9.11 -20.69 8.07
CA ILE A 64 9.75 -21.50 9.12
C ILE A 64 8.71 -21.91 10.17
N PHE A 65 7.91 -20.97 10.66
CA PHE A 65 6.86 -21.28 11.63
C PHE A 65 5.75 -22.17 11.06
N CYS A 66 5.41 -22.03 9.77
CA CYS A 66 4.43 -22.86 9.09
C CYS A 66 4.90 -24.33 9.01
N THR A 67 6.13 -24.56 8.55
CA THR A 67 6.70 -25.90 8.45
C THR A 67 6.88 -26.56 9.82
N CYS A 68 7.34 -25.81 10.83
CA CYS A 68 7.41 -26.29 12.21
C CYS A 68 6.01 -26.59 12.78
N GLY A 69 5.06 -25.67 12.64
CA GLY A 69 3.70 -25.83 13.13
C GLY A 69 3.03 -27.07 12.55
N ARG A 70 3.17 -27.30 11.23
CA ARG A 70 2.64 -28.50 10.59
C ARG A 70 3.27 -29.79 11.12
N LEU A 71 4.59 -29.81 11.30
CA LEU A 71 5.30 -30.99 11.83
C LEU A 71 4.90 -31.35 13.25
N PHE A 72 4.65 -30.34 14.10
CA PHE A 72 4.28 -30.57 15.51
C PHE A 72 2.78 -30.84 15.69
N PHE A 73 1.92 -30.27 14.84
CA PHE A 73 0.46 -30.26 15.04
C PHE A 73 -0.34 -30.95 13.92
N THR A 74 0.28 -31.85 13.18
CA THR A 74 -0.33 -32.57 12.03
C THR A 74 -1.74 -33.14 12.27
N PRO A 75 -2.13 -33.65 13.46
CA PRO A 75 -3.49 -34.19 13.64
C PRO A 75 -4.57 -33.15 13.99
N ILE A 76 -4.23 -31.85 14.07
CA ILE A 76 -5.16 -30.78 14.46
C ILE A 76 -5.78 -30.11 13.22
N ASN A 77 -7.10 -29.94 13.22
CA ASN A 77 -7.81 -29.17 12.21
C ASN A 77 -7.21 -27.76 12.09
N GLY A 78 -6.72 -27.42 10.89
CA GLY A 78 -6.01 -26.16 10.61
C GLY A 78 -4.50 -26.31 10.44
N PHE A 79 -3.93 -27.47 10.82
CA PHE A 79 -2.52 -27.83 10.60
C PHE A 79 -2.34 -29.03 9.65
N ASP A 80 -3.42 -29.48 9.01
CA ASP A 80 -3.42 -30.66 8.11
C ASP A 80 -2.58 -30.41 6.83
N SER A 81 -2.71 -29.20 6.26
CA SER A 81 -2.01 -28.78 5.04
C SER A 81 -1.13 -27.55 5.28
N ASP A 82 -0.09 -27.37 4.45
CA ASP A 82 0.76 -26.17 4.50
C ASP A 82 -0.06 -24.88 4.28
N SER A 83 -1.09 -24.97 3.43
CA SER A 83 -1.96 -23.84 3.11
C SER A 83 -2.84 -23.46 4.29
N ASP A 84 -3.45 -24.44 4.95
CA ASP A 84 -4.31 -24.20 6.12
C ASP A 84 -3.48 -23.72 7.32
N THR A 85 -2.28 -24.28 7.49
CA THR A 85 -1.32 -23.84 8.52
C THR A 85 -0.91 -22.39 8.27
N PHE A 86 -0.59 -22.05 7.02
CA PHE A 86 -0.27 -20.69 6.63
C PHE A 86 -1.43 -19.74 6.90
N LEU A 87 -2.66 -20.11 6.52
CA LEU A 87 -3.85 -19.28 6.71
C LEU A 87 -4.14 -19.08 8.20
N THR A 88 -3.98 -20.12 9.02
CA THR A 88 -4.16 -20.07 10.47
C THR A 88 -3.13 -19.16 11.12
N LEU A 89 -1.84 -19.33 10.81
CA LEU A 89 -0.76 -18.48 11.35
C LEU A 89 -0.86 -17.04 10.83
N PHE A 90 -1.23 -16.85 9.57
CA PHE A 90 -1.43 -15.52 9.01
C PHE A 90 -2.60 -14.80 9.68
N SER A 91 -3.73 -15.48 9.86
CA SER A 91 -4.89 -14.94 10.58
C SER A 91 -4.53 -14.64 12.05
N ALA A 92 -3.76 -15.51 12.70
CA ALA A 92 -3.23 -15.26 14.03
C ALA A 92 -2.33 -14.02 14.09
N SER A 93 -1.45 -13.81 13.10
CA SER A 93 -0.61 -12.59 13.00
C SER A 93 -1.44 -11.32 12.85
N LEU A 94 -2.60 -11.38 12.18
CA LEU A 94 -3.54 -10.26 12.06
C LEU A 94 -4.36 -10.02 13.34
N GLY A 95 -4.27 -10.91 14.34
CA GLY A 95 -4.91 -10.77 15.65
C GLY A 95 -6.09 -11.70 15.89
N SER A 96 -6.51 -12.52 14.92
CA SER A 96 -7.54 -13.54 15.11
C SER A 96 -6.89 -14.88 15.47
N PHE A 97 -6.41 -15.00 16.71
CA PHE A 97 -5.87 -16.26 17.24
C PHE A 97 -6.88 -16.93 18.17
N ASP A 98 -6.93 -18.26 18.12
CA ASP A 98 -7.73 -19.07 19.02
C ASP A 98 -6.84 -20.12 19.67
N PHE A 99 -6.79 -20.15 21.00
CA PHE A 99 -6.02 -21.14 21.75
C PHE A 99 -6.79 -22.46 21.91
N THR A 100 -8.11 -22.47 21.71
CA THR A 100 -8.94 -23.67 21.93
C THR A 100 -8.64 -24.79 20.94
N ILE A 101 -8.01 -24.48 19.80
CA ILE A 101 -7.57 -25.44 18.79
C ILE A 101 -6.61 -26.51 19.36
N PHE A 102 -5.83 -26.16 20.39
CA PHE A 102 -4.86 -27.05 21.02
C PHE A 102 -5.44 -27.91 22.16
N ASN A 103 -6.70 -27.71 22.55
CA ASN A 103 -7.40 -28.55 23.54
C ASN A 103 -8.10 -29.76 22.92
N SER A 104 -7.89 -30.01 21.62
CA SER A 104 -8.50 -31.14 20.94
C SER A 104 -7.90 -32.47 21.42
N PRO A 105 -8.73 -33.51 21.68
CA PRO A 105 -8.28 -34.80 22.21
C PRO A 105 -7.45 -35.63 21.22
N GLN A 106 -7.20 -35.11 20.01
CA GLN A 106 -6.45 -35.77 18.93
C GLN A 106 -4.93 -35.51 19.00
N MET A 107 -4.44 -34.75 19.99
CA MET A 107 -3.04 -34.37 20.11
C MET A 107 -2.15 -35.50 20.65
N THR A 108 -1.01 -35.72 20.00
CA THR A 108 0.09 -36.59 20.47
C THR A 108 1.06 -35.88 21.42
N LEU A 109 1.11 -34.55 21.40
CA LEU A 109 1.89 -33.70 22.29
C LEU A 109 0.98 -33.11 23.37
N SER A 110 1.52 -32.73 24.54
CA SER A 110 0.71 -32.02 25.54
C SER A 110 0.28 -30.66 24.98
N SER A 111 -1.00 -30.30 25.21
CA SER A 111 -1.62 -29.05 24.74
C SER A 111 -0.84 -27.79 25.13
N GLU A 112 -0.05 -27.87 26.20
CA GLU A 112 0.79 -26.79 26.71
C GLU A 112 1.84 -26.31 25.69
N TYR A 113 2.45 -27.22 24.92
CA TYR A 113 3.45 -26.84 23.91
C TYR A 113 2.84 -26.04 22.75
N GLY A 114 1.56 -26.28 22.43
CA GLY A 114 0.82 -25.50 21.42
C GLY A 114 0.64 -24.04 21.83
N TYR A 115 0.31 -23.81 23.11
CA TYR A 115 0.20 -22.45 23.66
C TYR A 115 1.52 -21.70 23.58
N TYR A 116 2.61 -22.31 24.02
CA TYR A 116 3.92 -21.67 23.98
C TYR A 116 4.36 -21.37 22.55
N PHE A 117 4.13 -22.30 21.61
CA PHE A 117 4.44 -22.10 20.21
C PHE A 117 3.70 -20.89 19.62
N LEU A 118 2.39 -20.79 19.84
CA LEU A 118 1.58 -19.70 19.31
C LEU A 118 1.93 -18.35 19.97
N ILE A 119 2.21 -18.33 21.28
CA ILE A 119 2.65 -17.12 21.99
C ILE A 119 3.98 -16.61 21.44
N VAL A 120 4.98 -17.49 21.27
CA VAL A 120 6.29 -17.10 20.70
C VAL A 120 6.12 -16.55 19.30
N PHE A 121 5.31 -17.20 18.47
CA PHE A 121 4.99 -16.72 17.13
C PHE A 121 4.38 -15.30 17.16
N LEU A 122 3.38 -15.05 18.00
CA LEU A 122 2.73 -13.75 18.12
C LEU A 122 3.68 -12.66 18.62
N ILE A 123 4.57 -12.97 19.56
CA ILE A 123 5.59 -12.02 20.02
C ILE A 123 6.51 -11.63 18.87
N VAL A 124 6.98 -12.61 18.10
CA VAL A 124 7.87 -12.34 16.95
C VAL A 124 7.14 -11.54 15.88
N SER A 125 5.93 -11.97 15.46
CA SER A 125 5.21 -11.34 14.35
C SER A 125 4.68 -9.95 14.71
N ASN A 126 4.04 -9.80 15.86
CA ASN A 126 3.22 -8.62 16.15
C ASN A 126 3.96 -7.59 16.99
N ILE A 127 4.95 -8.01 17.79
CA ILE A 127 5.74 -7.10 18.61
C ILE A 127 7.06 -6.81 17.92
N VAL A 128 7.88 -7.83 17.67
CA VAL A 128 9.25 -7.64 17.18
C VAL A 128 9.25 -7.11 15.74
N LEU A 129 8.58 -7.78 14.81
CA LEU A 129 8.59 -7.37 13.40
C LEU A 129 7.88 -6.05 13.18
N LEU A 130 6.75 -5.81 13.85
CA LEU A 130 6.05 -4.53 13.74
C LEU A 130 6.90 -3.36 14.24
N ASN A 131 7.60 -3.53 15.37
CA ASN A 131 8.52 -2.52 15.89
C ASN A 131 9.68 -2.24 14.93
N PHE A 132 10.21 -3.26 14.25
CA PHE A 132 11.24 -3.07 13.24
C PHE A 132 10.73 -2.33 12.00
N ILE A 133 9.52 -2.63 11.49
CA ILE A 133 8.92 -1.88 10.38
C ILE A 133 8.78 -0.42 10.75
N ILE A 134 8.22 -0.12 11.93
CA ILE A 134 8.01 1.26 12.38
C ILE A 134 9.36 1.99 12.50
N ALA A 135 10.39 1.34 13.02
CA ALA A 135 11.72 1.92 13.14
C ALA A 135 12.35 2.27 11.77
N ILE A 136 12.29 1.34 10.81
CA ILE A 136 12.80 1.55 9.45
C ILE A 136 12.05 2.69 8.77
N LEU A 137 10.71 2.67 8.83
CA LEU A 137 9.88 3.73 8.23
C LEU A 137 10.16 5.09 8.86
N SER A 138 10.33 5.17 10.18
CA SER A 138 10.64 6.41 10.88
C SER A 138 11.96 7.00 10.41
N ASN A 139 13.00 6.16 10.29
CA ASN A 139 14.31 6.58 9.79
C ASN A 139 14.23 7.07 8.33
N THR A 140 13.56 6.31 7.46
CA THR A 140 13.42 6.67 6.04
C THR A 140 12.56 7.91 5.86
N TYR A 141 11.50 8.06 6.64
CA TYR A 141 10.70 9.28 6.67
C TYR A 141 11.54 10.49 7.08
N ALA A 142 12.37 10.38 8.13
CA ALA A 142 13.25 11.46 8.57
C ALA A 142 14.23 11.88 7.45
N GLN A 143 14.90 10.92 6.84
CA GLN A 143 15.84 11.17 5.74
C GLN A 143 15.17 11.83 4.53
N LEU A 144 14.00 11.31 4.11
CA LEU A 144 13.30 11.82 2.95
C LEU A 144 12.60 13.15 3.21
N LYS A 145 12.21 13.44 4.45
CA LYS A 145 11.63 14.75 4.83
C LYS A 145 12.67 15.87 4.70
N ASP A 146 13.90 15.63 5.15
CA ASP A 146 14.98 16.61 5.08
C ASP A 146 15.41 16.87 3.63
N VAL A 147 15.53 15.79 2.83
CA VAL A 147 15.84 15.89 1.39
C VAL A 147 14.69 16.57 0.62
N ASN A 148 13.43 16.25 0.90
CA ASN A 148 12.30 16.89 0.23
C ASN A 148 12.16 18.37 0.59
N LYS A 149 12.60 18.83 1.77
CA LYS A 149 12.65 20.26 2.07
C LYS A 149 13.65 20.98 1.16
N ALA A 150 14.81 20.39 0.92
CA ALA A 150 15.81 20.94 -0.01
C ALA A 150 15.32 20.88 -1.47
N LEU A 151 14.68 19.78 -1.88
CA LEU A 151 14.08 19.65 -3.22
C LEU A 151 12.91 20.63 -3.43
N TYR A 152 12.05 20.81 -2.43
CA TYR A 152 10.98 21.81 -2.45
C TYR A 152 11.55 23.22 -2.56
N LEU A 153 12.58 23.56 -1.79
CA LEU A 153 13.26 24.86 -1.93
C LEU A 153 13.84 25.03 -3.34
N ASN A 154 14.39 23.98 -3.94
CA ASN A 154 14.90 23.99 -5.31
C ASN A 154 13.78 24.14 -6.34
N GLU A 155 12.63 23.50 -6.14
CA GLU A 155 11.43 23.69 -6.97
C GLU A 155 10.85 25.09 -6.84
N VAL A 156 10.75 25.65 -5.62
CA VAL A 156 10.33 27.03 -5.39
C VAL A 156 11.28 28.02 -6.06
N VAL A 157 12.59 27.77 -6.02
CA VAL A 157 13.60 28.59 -6.72
C VAL A 157 13.45 28.46 -8.24
N LYS A 158 13.24 27.25 -8.78
CA LYS A 158 13.00 27.04 -10.22
C LYS A 158 11.71 27.74 -10.67
N VAL A 159 10.64 27.58 -9.91
CA VAL A 159 9.34 28.20 -10.17
C VAL A 159 9.44 29.73 -10.07
N ARG A 160 10.19 30.27 -9.10
CA ARG A 160 10.49 31.71 -9.02
C ARG A 160 11.23 32.20 -10.26
N ASN A 161 12.26 31.50 -10.72
CA ASN A 161 12.98 31.86 -11.95
C ASN A 161 12.09 31.79 -13.21
N ILE A 162 11.16 30.82 -13.26
CA ILE A 162 10.18 30.72 -14.35
C ILE A 162 9.18 31.87 -14.30
N PHE A 163 8.74 32.28 -13.10
CA PHE A 163 7.84 33.42 -12.93
C PHE A 163 8.52 34.77 -13.17
N GLU A 164 9.81 34.92 -12.87
CA GLU A 164 10.54 36.14 -13.20
C GLU A 164 10.70 36.34 -14.73
N TYR A 165 10.54 35.28 -15.53
CA TYR A 165 10.83 35.32 -16.97
C TYR A 165 9.79 36.03 -17.84
N ASP A 166 8.53 36.23 -17.41
CA ASP A 166 7.61 37.04 -18.20
C ASP A 166 6.39 37.58 -17.42
N LYS A 167 6.49 38.84 -16.98
CA LYS A 167 5.42 39.56 -16.24
C LYS A 167 4.08 39.62 -17.00
N TYR A 168 4.10 39.44 -18.33
CA TYR A 168 2.92 39.61 -19.19
C TYR A 168 2.23 38.31 -19.60
N TYR A 169 2.93 37.18 -19.64
CA TYR A 169 2.38 35.90 -20.13
C TYR A 169 2.09 34.89 -19.00
N MET A 170 2.46 35.24 -17.76
CA MET A 170 2.29 34.41 -16.56
C MET A 170 0.83 33.97 -16.32
N SER A 171 -0.14 34.85 -16.52
CA SER A 171 -1.57 34.56 -16.25
C SER A 171 -2.15 33.54 -17.24
N ILE A 172 -1.60 33.49 -18.46
CA ILE A 172 -2.11 32.64 -19.54
C ILE A 172 -1.58 31.20 -19.39
N VAL A 173 -0.33 31.06 -18.94
CA VAL A 173 0.35 29.74 -18.80
C VAL A 173 0.08 29.07 -17.45
N ALA A 174 -0.29 29.83 -16.41
CA ALA A 174 -0.56 29.29 -15.07
C ALA A 174 -1.93 28.55 -14.95
N LEU A 175 -2.72 28.49 -16.01
CA LEU A 175 -4.01 27.79 -16.00
C LEU A 175 -3.81 26.27 -16.07
N PHE A 176 -4.59 25.55 -15.25
CA PHE A 176 -4.62 24.09 -15.19
C PHE A 176 -4.81 23.47 -16.59
N ILE A 177 -4.08 22.39 -16.90
CA ILE A 177 -4.05 21.73 -18.23
C ILE A 177 -5.45 21.46 -18.86
N PRO A 178 -6.51 21.11 -18.10
CA PRO A 178 -7.86 20.98 -18.65
C PRO A 178 -8.51 22.31 -19.07
N LEU A 179 -8.23 23.40 -18.35
CA LEU A 179 -8.77 24.75 -18.65
C LEU A 179 -8.05 25.43 -19.81
N ASN A 180 -6.84 24.99 -20.16
CA ASN A 180 -6.04 25.58 -21.24
C ASN A 180 -6.72 25.46 -22.62
N TYR A 181 -7.48 24.37 -22.84
CA TYR A 181 -8.26 24.19 -24.08
C TYR A 181 -9.41 25.19 -24.22
N LEU A 182 -9.96 25.70 -23.12
CA LEU A 182 -11.04 26.68 -23.11
C LEU A 182 -10.53 28.09 -23.48
N PHE A 183 -9.25 28.37 -23.23
CA PHE A 183 -8.61 29.65 -23.56
C PHE A 183 -7.88 29.67 -24.90
N LEU A 184 -7.73 28.52 -25.57
CA LEU A 184 -7.13 28.41 -26.90
C LEU A 184 -7.72 29.40 -27.95
N PRO A 185 -9.05 29.65 -28.02
CA PRO A 185 -9.59 30.65 -28.94
C PRO A 185 -9.35 32.12 -28.53
N VAL A 186 -8.93 32.38 -27.28
CA VAL A 186 -8.62 33.73 -26.76
C VAL A 186 -7.17 34.12 -27.05
N VAL A 187 -6.27 33.13 -27.21
CA VAL A 187 -4.85 33.34 -27.50
C VAL A 187 -4.61 34.17 -28.79
N PRO A 188 -5.28 33.90 -29.94
CA PRO A 188 -5.14 34.74 -31.13
C PRO A 188 -5.60 36.18 -30.91
N PHE A 189 -6.65 36.38 -30.11
CA PHE A 189 -7.24 37.70 -29.83
C PHE A 189 -6.29 38.59 -29.02
N VAL A 190 -5.60 38.02 -28.04
CA VAL A 190 -4.60 38.72 -27.23
C VAL A 190 -3.34 39.06 -28.03
N ILE A 191 -2.93 38.20 -28.97
CA ILE A 191 -1.80 38.46 -29.87
C ILE A 191 -2.15 39.59 -30.85
N PHE A 192 -3.37 39.62 -31.38
CA PHE A 192 -3.84 40.68 -32.28
C PHE A 192 -4.01 42.05 -31.60
N LEU A 193 -4.41 42.09 -30.32
CA LEU A 193 -4.53 43.34 -29.56
C LEU A 193 -3.18 44.00 -29.21
N LYS A 194 -2.06 43.29 -29.42
CA LYS A 194 -0.71 43.74 -29.10
C LYS A 194 0.11 44.12 -30.34
N SER A 195 -0.34 43.77 -31.55
CA SER A 195 0.25 44.24 -32.82
C SER A 195 -0.28 45.62 -33.19
#